data_AF-T2IJ68-F1
#
_entry.id   AF-T2IJ68-F1
#
_cell.length_a   1.000
_cell.length_b   1.000
_cell.length_c   1.000
_cell.angle_alpha   90.00
_cell.angle_beta   90.00
_cell.angle_gamma   90.00
#
_symmetry.space_group_name_H-M   'P 1'
#
loop_
_entity.id
_entity.type
_entity.pdbx_description
1 polymer ?
#
loop_
_entity_poly.entity_id
_entity_poly.type
_entity_poly.pdbx_seq_one_letter_code
_entity_poly.pdbx_strand_id
1 'polypeptide(L)' 'MWFDDTDNRHIFHLSGKRFSLEEDQWKGTPKNQLVFIGQNLDEDTLYQQIEHCLSVQP' A
#
# COMPACT_ATOMS: atom_id res chain seq x y z
N MET A 1 4.70 -0.71 -0.27
CA MET A 1 3.97 -1.79 0.38
C MET A 1 4.98 -2.73 0.98
N TRP A 2 4.75 -3.08 2.23
CA TRP A 2 5.46 -4.07 3.01
C TRP A 2 4.49 -5.22 3.22
N PHE A 3 4.81 -6.37 2.63
CA PHE A 3 4.01 -7.59 2.73
C PHE A 3 4.61 -8.50 3.80
N ASP A 4 3.79 -9.38 4.37
CA ASP A 4 4.18 -10.30 5.44
C ASP A 4 5.04 -11.48 4.95
N ASP A 5 4.97 -11.80 3.65
CA ASP A 5 5.72 -12.87 3.00
C ASP A 5 7.06 -12.42 2.39
N THR A 6 7.38 -11.11 2.42
CA THR A 6 8.58 -10.56 1.80
C THR A 6 9.25 -9.46 2.62
N ASP A 7 10.58 -9.48 2.65
CA ASP A 7 11.38 -8.43 3.29
C ASP A 7 11.60 -7.20 2.39
N ASN A 8 11.21 -7.25 1.11
CA ASN A 8 11.47 -6.19 0.15
C ASN A 8 10.37 -5.13 0.09
N ARG A 9 10.76 -3.92 -0.32
CA ARG A 9 9.82 -2.81 -0.51
C ARG A 9 9.15 -2.96 -1.86
N HIS A 10 7.82 -2.86 -1.90
CA HIS A 10 7.08 -2.90 -3.15
C HIS A 10 6.47 -1.53 -3.47
N ILE A 11 6.83 -0.91 -4.59
CA ILE A 11 6.26 0.35 -5.08
C ILE A 11 5.06 0.02 -5.97
N PHE A 12 3.88 0.46 -5.56
CA PHE A 12 2.64 0.25 -6.30
C PHE A 12 2.09 1.57 -6.83
N HIS A 13 1.79 1.61 -8.12
CA HIS A 13 1.08 2.71 -8.74
C HIS A 13 -0.16 2.19 -9.47
N LEU A 14 -1.28 2.90 -9.32
CA LEU A 14 -2.52 2.66 -10.04
C LEU A 14 -3.07 3.99 -10.54
N SER A 15 -3.33 4.08 -11.84
CA SER A 15 -3.96 5.25 -12.46
C SER A 15 -4.91 4.82 -13.57
N GLY A 16 -6.21 5.06 -13.38
CA GLY A 16 -7.25 4.57 -14.25
C GLY A 16 -7.23 3.04 -14.35
N LYS A 17 -7.00 2.51 -15.55
CA LYS A 17 -6.93 1.05 -15.80
C LYS A 17 -5.50 0.47 -15.77
N ARG A 18 -4.50 1.29 -15.48
CA ARG A 18 -3.09 0.89 -15.54
C ARG A 18 -2.55 0.77 -14.13
N PHE A 19 -1.84 -0.31 -13.85
CA PHE A 19 -1.10 -0.49 -12.61
C PHE A 19 0.33 -0.97 -12.87
N SER A 20 1.23 -0.65 -11.95
CA SER A 20 2.56 -1.25 -11.85
C SER A 20 2.85 -1.64 -10.40
N LEU A 21 3.63 -2.71 -10.25
CA LEU A 21 4.18 -3.16 -8.98
C LEU A 21 5.67 -3.46 -9.22
N GLU A 22 6.51 -2.72 -8.52
CA GLU A 22 7.97 -2.79 -8.67
C GLU A 22 8.60 -3.12 -7.32
N GLU A 23 9.61 -3.97 -7.33
CA GLU A 23 10.39 -4.31 -6.15
C GLU A 23 11.56 -3.32 -6.00
N ASP A 24 11.81 -2.85 -4.79
CA ASP A 24 12.87 -1.91 -4.43
C ASP A 24 13.48 -2.32 -3.08
N GLN A 25 14.66 -1.78 -2.80
CA GLN A 25 15.32 -1.93 -1.51
C GLN A 25 14.84 -0.83 -0.54
N TRP A 26 14.76 -1.18 0.74
CA TRP A 26 14.44 -0.20 1.78
C TRP A 26 15.57 0.82 1.93
N LYS A 27 15.22 2.11 2.01
CA LYS A 27 16.17 3.22 2.22
C LYS A 27 16.25 3.67 3.69
N GLY A 28 15.48 3.03 4.57
CA GLY A 28 15.34 3.36 5.99
C GLY A 28 14.44 2.33 6.68
N THR A 29 13.90 2.65 7.85
CA THR A 29 12.97 1.76 8.56
C THR A 29 11.76 1.43 7.70
N PRO A 30 11.41 0.13 7.52
CA PRO A 30 10.23 -0.28 6.77
C PRO A 30 8.96 0.39 7.28
N LYS A 31 8.15 0.90 6.36
CA LYS A 31 6.83 1.46 6.65
C LYS A 31 5.93 1.41 5.43
N ASN A 32 4.63 1.30 5.66
CA ASN A 32 3.62 1.49 4.64
C ASN A 32 3.21 2.96 4.56
N GLN A 33 3.08 3.48 3.34
CA GLN A 33 2.57 4.81 3.08
C GLN A 33 1.78 4.75 1.77
N LEU A 34 0.54 5.23 1.80
CA LEU A 34 -0.39 5.23 0.69
C LEU A 34 -0.87 6.66 0.43
N VAL A 35 -1.10 7.00 -0.84
CA VAL A 35 -1.67 8.28 -1.26
C VAL A 35 -2.77 7.98 -2.27
N PHE A 36 -3.98 8.44 -1.97
CA PHE A 36 -5.13 8.32 -2.86
C PHE A 36 -5.48 9.71 -3.41
N ILE A 37 -5.66 9.80 -4.72
CA ILE A 37 -6.01 11.06 -5.40
C ILE A 37 -7.26 10.78 -6.24
N GLY A 38 -8.36 11.44 -5.91
CA GLY A 38 -9.64 11.25 -6.57
C GLY A 38 -10.68 12.27 -6.09
N GLN A 39 -11.85 12.25 -6.72
CA GLN A 39 -12.99 13.08 -6.33
C GLN A 39 -14.00 12.22 -5.57
N ASN A 40 -14.62 12.77 -4.51
CA ASN A 40 -15.63 12.10 -3.69
C ASN A 40 -15.16 10.73 -3.16
N LEU A 41 -13.92 10.66 -2.67
CA LEU A 41 -13.41 9.46 -2.02
C LEU A 41 -14.17 9.24 -0.70
N ASP A 42 -14.71 8.04 -0.53
CA ASP A 42 -15.28 7.61 0.76
C ASP A 42 -14.13 7.19 1.67
N GLU A 43 -13.63 8.15 2.45
CA GLU A 43 -12.46 7.96 3.31
C GLU A 43 -12.67 6.84 4.33
N ASP A 44 -13.84 6.79 4.99
CA ASP A 44 -14.13 5.79 6.03
C ASP A 44 -14.09 4.37 5.45
N THR A 45 -14.75 4.15 4.31
CA THR A 45 -14.72 2.85 3.63
C THR A 45 -13.29 2.48 3.20
N LEU A 46 -12.52 3.45 2.68
CA LEU A 46 -11.14 3.20 2.26
C LEU A 46 -10.25 2.81 3.45
N TYR A 47 -10.36 3.52 4.58
CA TYR A 47 -9.62 3.18 5.80
C TYR A 47 -9.97 1.78 6.29
N GLN A 48 -11.26 1.45 6.40
CA GLN A 48 -11.71 0.11 6.82
C GLN A 48 -11.18 -1.00 5.91
N GLN A 49 -11.18 -0.78 4.58
CA GLN A 49 -10.64 -1.75 3.63
C GLN A 49 -9.14 -1.95 3.81
N ILE A 50 -8.37 -0.88 4.04
CA ILE A 50 -6.92 -0.95 4.29
C ILE A 50 -6.62 -1.64 5.62
N GLU A 51 -7.39 -1.34 6.67
CA GLU A 51 -7.23 -1.98 7.98
C GLU A 51 -7.43 -3.49 7.91
N HIS A 52 -8.38 -3.97 7.11
CA HIS A 52 -8.57 -5.39 6.86
C HIS A 52 -7.40 -6.06 6.11
N CYS A 53 -6.52 -5.28 5.47
CA CYS A 53 -5.32 -5.79 4.81
C CYS A 53 -4.10 -5.83 5.74
N LEU A 54 -4.17 -5.28 6.96
CA LEU A 54 -3.06 -5.32 7.89
C LEU A 54 -2.85 -6.74 8.40
N SER A 55 -1.63 -7.28 8.22
CA SER A 55 -1.26 -8.54 8.85
C SER A 55 -1.03 -8.31 10.34
N VAL A 56 -1.56 -9.21 11.16
CA VAL A 56 -1.49 -9.13 12.64
C VAL A 56 -0.25 -9.84 13.20
N GLN A 57 0.74 -10.15 12.36
CA GLN A 57 1.90 -10.91 12.84
C GLN A 57 2.86 -10.00 13.64
N PRO A 58 3.25 -10.42 14.85
CA PRO A 58 4.25 -9.74 15.67
C PRO A 58 5.66 -9.84 15.10
#